data_AF-A0A817ESQ9-F1
#
_entry.id   AF-A0A817ESQ9-F1
#
_cell.length_a   1.000
_cell.length_b   1.000
_cell.length_c   1.000
_cell.angle_alpha   90.00
_cell.angle_beta   90.00
_cell.angle_gamma   90.00
#
_symmetry.space_group_name_H-M   'P 1'
#
loop_
_entity.id
_entity.type
_entity.pdbx_description
1 polymer ?
#
loop_
_entity_poly.entity_id
_entity_poly.type
_entity_poly.pdbx_seq_one_letter_code
_entity_poly.pdbx_strand_id
1 'polypeptide(L)'
;MWHLPREMRWHLQNLGYVTLLGPSHFVGTFRGQPVTGTGIQESTLALYRDWELVSVLEISTLNLPPESFRPTGPDAEQLARIIAGLNNYVDPNPLRENRGEAALYARFTILPAIKTLISEPDRAHLIEIYNDFLSSLLLP
;
A
#
# COMPACT_ATOMS: atom_id res chain seq x y z
N MET A 1 33.27 -17.05 17.92
CA MET A 1 32.13 -17.74 18.53
C MET A 1 31.44 -16.75 19.43
N TRP A 2 30.27 -16.24 19.03
CA TRP A 2 29.38 -15.45 19.88
C TRP A 2 27.95 -15.81 19.51
N HIS A 3 27.21 -16.35 20.48
CA HIS A 3 25.79 -16.67 20.39
C HIS A 3 24.98 -15.42 20.73
N LEU A 4 23.96 -15.12 19.91
CA LEU A 4 22.89 -14.22 20.31
C LEU A 4 21.63 -15.03 20.70
N PRO A 5 20.91 -14.66 21.78
CA PRO A 5 19.84 -15.49 22.34
C PRO A 5 18.55 -15.44 21.53
N ARG A 6 17.71 -16.48 21.67
CA ARG A 6 16.43 -16.68 20.97
C ARG A 6 15.35 -15.63 21.24
N GLU A 7 15.58 -14.67 22.13
CA GLU A 7 14.58 -13.73 22.64
C GLU A 7 14.44 -12.45 21.79
N MET A 8 15.36 -12.23 20.84
CA MET A 8 15.35 -11.06 19.96
C MET A 8 14.43 -11.22 18.73
N ARG A 9 13.33 -11.98 18.88
CA ARG A 9 12.45 -12.37 17.76
C ARG A 9 11.09 -11.67 17.72
N TRP A 10 10.74 -10.78 18.67
CA TRP A 10 9.35 -10.29 18.78
C TRP A 10 9.11 -8.84 19.26
N HIS A 11 10.06 -7.90 19.19
CA HIS A 11 9.84 -6.54 19.74
C HIS A 11 10.07 -5.37 18.78
N LEU A 12 9.64 -5.49 17.51
CA LEU A 12 9.60 -4.36 16.56
C LEU A 12 8.18 -4.06 16.04
N GLN A 13 7.15 -4.31 16.86
CA GLN A 13 5.75 -4.05 16.49
C GLN A 13 5.15 -2.79 17.12
N ASN A 14 5.90 -1.93 17.83
CA ASN A 14 5.27 -0.85 18.63
C ASN A 14 5.92 0.54 18.55
N LEU A 15 6.64 0.88 17.49
CA LEU A 15 7.08 2.27 17.28
C LEU A 15 6.73 2.68 15.85
N GLY A 16 5.70 3.54 15.74
CA GLY A 16 5.24 4.17 14.50
C GLY A 16 6.24 5.16 13.92
N TYR A 17 7.43 4.68 13.61
CA TYR A 17 8.45 5.37 12.81
C TYR A 17 9.18 4.30 11.99
N VAL A 18 8.68 4.02 10.79
CA VAL A 18 9.47 3.29 9.79
C VAL A 18 10.50 4.27 9.26
N THR A 19 11.71 4.24 9.82
CA THR A 19 12.88 4.87 9.18
C THR A 19 13.43 3.89 8.17
N LEU A 20 13.79 4.38 6.97
CA LEU A 20 14.58 3.62 6.00
C LEU A 20 15.79 3.03 6.72
N LEU A 21 15.85 1.71 6.85
CA LEU A 21 17.05 1.03 7.29
C LEU A 21 18.09 1.26 6.19
N GLY A 22 19.14 2.01 6.50
CA GLY A 22 20.25 2.29 5.58
C GLY A 22 20.96 1.00 5.10
N PRO A 23 22.05 1.14 4.32
CA PRO A 23 22.73 0.00 3.72
C PRO A 23 23.04 -1.09 4.76
N SER A 24 22.50 -2.28 4.51
CA SER A 24 22.66 -3.45 5.36
C SER A 24 23.79 -4.32 4.82
N HIS A 25 24.65 -4.79 5.70
CA HIS A 25 25.68 -5.78 5.35
C HIS A 25 25.10 -7.17 5.48
N PHE A 26 25.02 -7.88 4.36
CA PHE A 26 24.68 -9.29 4.33
C PHE A 26 25.96 -10.13 4.32
N VAL A 27 26.01 -11.14 5.18
CA VAL A 27 27.03 -12.19 5.18
C VAL A 27 26.30 -13.51 5.05
N GLY A 28 26.60 -14.27 4.01
CA GLY A 28 25.95 -15.56 3.76
C GLY A 28 26.77 -16.45 2.85
N THR A 29 26.14 -17.47 2.29
CA THR A 29 26.77 -18.38 1.33
C THR A 29 25.93 -18.45 0.05
N PHE A 30 26.58 -18.34 -1.11
CA PHE A 30 25.97 -18.57 -2.41
C PHE A 30 26.69 -19.75 -3.07
N ARG A 31 25.95 -20.83 -3.35
CA ARG A 31 26.51 -22.10 -3.89
C ARG A 31 27.67 -22.66 -3.04
N GLY A 32 27.55 -22.58 -1.72
CA GLY A 32 28.56 -23.08 -0.79
C GLY A 32 29.81 -22.20 -0.64
N GLN A 33 29.88 -21.07 -1.34
CA GLN A 33 30.97 -20.10 -1.20
C GLN A 33 30.53 -18.93 -0.31
N PRO A 34 31.37 -18.45 0.61
CA PRO A 34 31.05 -17.29 1.42
C PRO A 34 30.91 -16.04 0.54
N VAL A 35 29.83 -15.29 0.75
CA VAL A 35 29.55 -14.04 0.06
C VAL A 35 29.23 -12.96 1.09
N THR A 36 29.83 -11.80 0.90
CA THR A 36 29.46 -10.57 1.60
C THR A 36 28.91 -9.57 0.59
N GLY A 37 27.78 -8.96 0.89
CA GLY A 37 27.16 -7.96 0.00
C GLY A 37 26.56 -6.81 0.80
N THR A 38 26.46 -5.65 0.18
CA THR A 38 25.64 -4.54 0.68
C THR A 38 24.27 -4.63 0.04
N GLY A 39 23.23 -4.78 0.85
CA GLY A 39 21.84 -4.73 0.42
C GLY A 39 21.20 -3.43 0.87
N ILE A 40 20.49 -2.76 -0.03
CA ILE A 40 19.56 -1.71 0.38
C ILE A 40 18.27 -2.42 0.79
N GLN A 41 17.88 -2.30 2.06
CA GLN A 41 16.55 -2.72 2.48
C GLN A 41 15.60 -1.55 2.16
N GLU A 42 15.11 -1.52 0.93
CA GLU A 42 13.97 -0.67 0.61
C GLU A 42 12.73 -1.30 1.22
N SER A 43 12.35 -0.85 2.41
CA SER A 43 10.93 -0.71 2.68
C SER A 43 10.48 0.43 1.78
N THR A 44 9.92 0.12 0.62
CA THR A 44 9.42 1.11 -0.34
C THR A 44 8.21 1.83 0.26
N LEU A 45 8.44 2.72 1.22
CA LEU A 45 7.66 3.95 1.32
C LEU A 45 8.13 4.80 0.15
N ALA A 46 7.77 4.38 -1.08
CA ALA A 46 7.68 5.34 -2.15
C ALA A 46 6.72 6.39 -1.60
N LEU A 47 7.22 7.61 -1.42
CA LEU A 47 6.46 8.77 -0.99
C LEU A 47 5.48 9.13 -2.12
N TYR A 48 4.61 8.19 -2.48
CA TYR A 48 3.57 8.44 -3.44
C TYR A 48 2.71 9.55 -2.86
N ARG A 49 2.51 10.57 -3.67
CA ARG A 49 1.55 11.61 -3.37
C ARG A 49 0.17 10.98 -3.36
N ASP A 50 -0.74 11.55 -2.58
CA ASP A 50 -2.11 11.07 -2.47
C ASP A 50 -2.80 10.95 -3.85
N TRP A 51 -2.62 11.92 -4.75
CA TRP A 51 -3.13 11.85 -6.13
C TRP A 51 -2.48 10.73 -6.98
N GLU A 52 -1.22 10.38 -6.71
CA GLU A 52 -0.55 9.25 -7.38
C GLU A 52 -1.11 7.92 -6.88
N LEU A 53 -1.36 7.81 -5.57
CA LEU A 53 -1.99 6.62 -4.98
C LEU A 53 -3.42 6.41 -5.48
N VAL A 54 -4.18 7.47 -5.75
CA VAL A 54 -5.48 7.36 -6.44
C VAL A 54 -5.31 6.72 -7.81
N SER A 55 -4.34 7.18 -8.59
CA SER A 55 -4.06 6.64 -9.92
C SER A 55 -3.61 5.18 -9.87
N VAL A 56 -2.75 4.82 -8.91
CA VAL A 56 -2.32 3.43 -8.69
C VAL A 56 -3.50 2.54 -8.32
N LEU A 57 -4.39 2.99 -7.43
CA LEU A 57 -5.57 2.23 -7.02
C LEU A 57 -6.56 2.03 -8.19
N GLU A 58 -6.76 3.07 -9.02
CA GLU A 58 -7.59 3.00 -10.22
C GLU A 58 -7.03 2.01 -11.24
N ILE A 59 -5.76 2.14 -11.61
CA ILE A 59 -5.11 1.26 -12.58
C ILE A 59 -5.06 -0.18 -12.06
N SER A 60 -4.78 -0.39 -10.78
CA SER A 60 -4.78 -1.73 -10.17
C SER A 60 -6.16 -2.37 -10.24
N THR A 61 -7.21 -1.59 -10.03
CA THR A 61 -8.60 -2.04 -10.15
C THR A 61 -8.95 -2.43 -11.58
N LEU A 62 -8.57 -1.63 -12.58
CA LEU A 62 -8.84 -1.90 -14.00
C LEU A 62 -8.12 -3.15 -14.52
N ASN A 63 -7.00 -3.53 -13.89
CA ASN A 63 -6.22 -4.72 -14.26
C ASN A 63 -6.62 -5.98 -13.48
N LEU A 64 -7.60 -5.90 -12.58
CA LEU A 64 -8.12 -7.09 -11.93
C LEU A 64 -8.86 -7.99 -12.93
N PRO A 65 -8.70 -9.31 -12.83
CA PRO A 65 -9.40 -10.20 -13.74
C PRO A 65 -10.91 -10.26 -13.43
N PRO A 66 -11.78 -10.59 -14.40
CA PRO A 66 -13.23 -10.57 -14.22
C PRO A 66 -13.73 -11.46 -13.06
N GLU A 67 -13.05 -12.56 -12.78
CA GLU A 67 -13.34 -13.47 -11.67
C GLU A 67 -13.10 -12.88 -10.28
N SER A 68 -12.45 -11.72 -10.17
CA SER A 68 -12.30 -11.01 -8.90
C SER A 68 -13.62 -10.38 -8.44
N PHE A 69 -14.58 -10.20 -9.34
CA PHE A 69 -15.82 -9.46 -9.12
C PHE A 69 -17.03 -10.37 -8.96
N ARG A 70 -18.00 -9.93 -8.14
CA ARG A 70 -19.32 -10.57 -8.09
C ARG A 70 -20.10 -10.24 -9.35
N PRO A 71 -20.89 -11.18 -9.91
CA PRO A 71 -21.77 -10.89 -11.03
C PRO A 71 -22.80 -9.76 -10.77
N THR A 72 -23.13 -9.53 -9.51
CA THR A 72 -24.09 -8.49 -9.06
C THR A 72 -23.44 -7.27 -8.41
N GLY A 73 -22.10 -7.25 -8.33
CA GLY A 73 -21.34 -6.14 -7.76
C GLY A 73 -20.87 -5.13 -8.82
N PRO A 74 -20.16 -4.06 -8.41
CA PRO A 74 -19.48 -3.21 -9.38
C PRO A 74 -18.44 -4.04 -10.13
N ASP A 75 -18.42 -3.92 -11.46
CA ASP A 75 -17.31 -4.41 -12.28
C ASP A 75 -16.06 -3.53 -12.11
N ALA A 76 -14.96 -3.90 -12.77
CA ALA A 76 -13.70 -3.18 -12.70
C ALA A 76 -13.83 -1.70 -13.09
N GLU A 77 -14.58 -1.40 -14.14
CA GLU A 77 -14.75 -0.01 -14.59
C GLU A 77 -15.61 0.80 -13.62
N GLN A 78 -16.67 0.22 -13.07
CA GLN A 78 -17.51 0.86 -12.07
C GLN A 78 -16.72 1.16 -10.81
N LEU A 79 -15.93 0.21 -10.32
CA LEU A 79 -15.08 0.42 -9.15
C LEU A 79 -14.00 1.47 -9.43
N ALA A 80 -13.35 1.43 -10.61
CA ALA A 80 -12.38 2.44 -11.03
C ALA A 80 -13.00 3.84 -11.10
N ARG A 81 -14.22 3.98 -11.63
CA ARG A 81 -14.94 5.27 -11.62
C ARG A 81 -15.26 5.77 -10.22
N ILE A 82 -15.62 4.87 -9.29
CA ILE A 82 -15.81 5.22 -7.88
C ILE A 82 -14.48 5.71 -7.29
N ILE A 83 -13.37 5.03 -7.57
CA ILE A 83 -12.04 5.45 -7.09
C ILE A 83 -11.62 6.80 -7.68
N ALA A 84 -11.82 7.01 -8.98
CA ALA A 84 -11.52 8.27 -9.67
C ALA A 84 -12.28 9.47 -9.08
N GLY A 85 -13.39 9.24 -8.36
CA GLY A 85 -14.08 10.25 -7.57
C GLY A 85 -13.20 10.93 -6.52
N LEU A 86 -12.12 10.29 -6.06
CA LEU A 86 -11.15 10.90 -5.14
C LEU A 86 -10.43 12.11 -5.74
N ASN A 87 -10.28 12.18 -7.06
CA ASN A 87 -9.65 13.33 -7.74
C ASN A 87 -10.42 14.65 -7.55
N ASN A 88 -11.63 14.61 -6.99
CA ASN A 88 -12.35 15.82 -6.58
C ASN A 88 -11.86 16.39 -5.25
N TYR A 89 -11.07 15.62 -4.48
CA TYR A 89 -10.61 15.96 -3.13
C TYR A 89 -9.09 15.97 -3.00
N VAL A 90 -8.38 15.24 -3.87
CA VAL A 90 -6.91 15.27 -3.96
C VAL A 90 -6.51 15.85 -5.32
N ASP A 91 -5.57 16.79 -5.33
CA ASP A 91 -5.15 17.51 -6.54
C ASP A 91 -3.63 17.77 -6.43
N PRO A 92 -2.86 17.68 -7.52
CA PRO A 92 -1.45 18.11 -7.53
C PRO A 92 -1.22 19.54 -7.02
N ASN A 93 -2.25 20.38 -7.05
CA ASN A 93 -2.30 21.68 -6.41
C ASN A 93 -2.75 21.56 -4.94
N PRO A 94 -1.84 21.74 -3.96
CA PRO A 94 -2.14 21.54 -2.55
C PRO A 94 -3.18 22.53 -1.99
N LEU A 95 -3.44 23.65 -2.68
CA LEU A 95 -4.48 24.60 -2.27
C LEU A 95 -5.90 24.08 -2.53
N ARG A 96 -6.05 23.01 -3.31
CA ARG A 96 -7.33 22.38 -3.64
C ARG A 96 -7.54 21.06 -2.90
N GLU A 97 -6.52 20.57 -2.20
CA GLU A 97 -6.61 19.35 -1.40
C GLU A 97 -7.60 19.55 -0.24
N ASN A 98 -8.54 18.62 -0.14
CA ASN A 98 -9.46 18.50 0.99
C ASN A 98 -9.33 17.09 1.58
N ARG A 99 -8.23 16.88 2.32
CA ARG A 99 -7.83 15.57 2.87
C ARG A 99 -8.87 14.97 3.81
N GLY A 100 -9.62 15.81 4.55
CA GLY A 100 -10.70 15.35 5.42
C GLY A 100 -11.85 14.71 4.63
N GLU A 101 -12.33 15.40 3.60
CA GLU A 101 -13.38 14.88 2.71
C GLU A 101 -12.88 13.67 1.89
N ALA A 102 -11.62 13.69 1.45
CA ALA A 102 -10.99 12.54 0.79
C ALA A 102 -11.02 11.29 1.68
N ALA A 103 -10.68 11.43 2.97
CA ALA A 103 -10.72 10.33 3.93
C ALA A 103 -12.14 9.82 4.19
N LEU A 104 -13.14 10.71 4.25
CA LEU A 104 -14.55 10.33 4.39
C LEU A 104 -15.04 9.56 3.16
N TYR A 105 -14.78 10.07 1.95
CA TYR A 105 -15.13 9.41 0.69
C TYR A 105 -14.48 8.02 0.58
N ALA A 106 -13.19 7.94 0.91
CA ALA A 106 -12.45 6.68 0.92
C ALA A 106 -13.06 5.65 1.89
N ARG A 107 -13.44 6.06 3.10
CA ARG A 107 -13.99 5.16 4.14
C ARG A 107 -15.42 4.73 3.87
N PHE A 108 -16.27 5.64 3.39
CA PHE A 108 -17.71 5.40 3.28
C PHE A 108 -18.15 4.99 1.87
N THR A 109 -17.34 5.21 0.84
CA THR A 109 -17.68 4.87 -0.55
C THR A 109 -16.73 3.82 -1.12
N ILE A 110 -15.41 4.04 -1.05
CA ILE A 110 -14.43 3.15 -1.71
C ILE A 110 -14.25 1.84 -0.95
N LEU A 111 -13.97 1.88 0.35
CA LEU A 111 -13.71 0.66 1.13
C LEU A 111 -14.88 -0.34 1.09
N PRO A 112 -16.15 0.07 1.23
CA PRO A 112 -17.28 -0.83 1.03
C PRO A 112 -17.32 -1.46 -0.36
N ALA A 113 -16.99 -0.69 -1.41
CA ALA A 113 -16.96 -1.18 -2.79
C ALA A 113 -15.85 -2.21 -3.01
N ILE A 114 -14.62 -1.94 -2.54
CA ILE A 114 -13.51 -2.92 -2.56
C ILE A 114 -13.89 -4.19 -1.79
N LYS A 115 -14.60 -4.07 -0.66
CA LYS A 115 -15.08 -5.22 0.13
C LYS A 115 -16.07 -6.13 -0.58
N THR A 116 -16.62 -5.72 -1.72
CA THR A 116 -17.51 -6.57 -2.53
C THR A 116 -16.76 -7.60 -3.37
N LEU A 117 -15.47 -7.42 -3.62
CA LEU A 117 -14.62 -8.35 -4.38
C LEU A 117 -14.63 -9.76 -3.77
N ILE A 118 -14.74 -10.78 -4.62
CA ILE A 118 -14.77 -12.20 -4.19
C ILE A 118 -13.39 -12.81 -4.08
N SER A 119 -12.44 -12.34 -4.89
CA SER A 119 -11.06 -12.80 -4.81
C SER A 119 -10.38 -12.21 -3.58
N GLU A 120 -10.09 -13.06 -2.60
CA GLU A 120 -9.31 -12.70 -1.41
C GLU A 120 -7.97 -12.03 -1.73
N PRO A 121 -7.09 -12.59 -2.60
CA PRO A 121 -5.79 -11.99 -2.87
C PRO A 121 -5.91 -10.61 -3.53
N ASP A 122 -6.80 -10.45 -4.49
CA ASP A 122 -6.98 -9.17 -5.19
C ASP A 122 -7.57 -8.11 -4.27
N ARG A 123 -8.51 -8.52 -3.42
CA ARG A 123 -9.08 -7.64 -2.41
C ARG A 123 -8.05 -7.22 -1.38
N ALA A 124 -7.20 -8.13 -0.92
CA ALA A 124 -6.11 -7.82 -0.01
C ALA A 124 -5.14 -6.81 -0.66
N HIS A 125 -4.77 -7.03 -1.92
CA HIS A 125 -3.91 -6.14 -2.67
C HIS A 125 -4.49 -4.72 -2.81
N LEU A 126 -5.76 -4.58 -3.20
CA LEU A 126 -6.39 -3.25 -3.26
C LEU A 126 -6.52 -2.60 -1.87
N ILE A 127 -6.71 -3.39 -0.81
CA ILE A 127 -6.75 -2.89 0.57
C ILE A 127 -5.37 -2.36 1.00
N GLU A 128 -4.26 -2.97 0.56
CA GLU A 128 -2.92 -2.45 0.83
C GLU A 128 -2.74 -1.05 0.23
N ILE A 129 -3.01 -0.90 -1.07
CA ILE A 129 -2.92 0.41 -1.76
C ILE A 129 -3.87 1.44 -1.12
N TYR A 130 -5.10 1.02 -0.77
CA TYR A 130 -6.07 1.85 -0.06
C TYR A 130 -5.54 2.34 1.31
N ASN A 131 -4.88 1.47 2.06
CA ASN A 131 -4.32 1.83 3.36
C ASN A 131 -3.11 2.77 3.21
N ASP A 132 -2.32 2.60 2.15
CA ASP A 132 -1.25 3.53 1.81
C ASP A 132 -1.82 4.91 1.49
N PHE A 133 -2.90 4.98 0.70
CA PHE A 133 -3.63 6.23 0.44
C PHE A 133 -4.17 6.88 1.72
N LEU A 134 -4.82 6.12 2.60
CA LEU A 134 -5.29 6.68 3.87
C LEU A 134 -4.15 7.18 4.75
N SER A 135 -3.01 6.49 4.72
CA SER A 135 -1.83 6.87 5.49
C SER A 135 -1.21 8.15 4.94
N SER A 136 -1.19 8.34 3.61
CA SER A 136 -0.66 9.54 2.97
C SER A 136 -1.45 10.80 3.34
N LEU A 137 -2.76 10.67 3.57
CA LEU A 137 -3.60 11.80 4.02
C LEU A 137 -3.27 12.27 5.45
N LEU A 138 -2.65 11.42 6.28
CA LEU A 138 -2.30 11.72 7.67
C LEU A 138 -0.88 12.29 7.82
N LEU A 139 -0.06 12.23 6.77
CA LEU A 139 1.29 12.79 6.77
C LEU A 139 1.22 14.32 6.58
N PRO A 140 1.97 15.11 7.37
CA PRO A 140 1.96 16.57 7.30
C PRO A 140 2.53 17.12 5.99
#